data_AF-A0A5E4DA05-F1
#
_entry.id   AF-A0A5E4DA05-F1
#
_cell.length_a   1.000
_cell.length_b   1.000
_cell.length_c   1.000
_cell.angle_alpha   90.00
_cell.angle_beta   90.00
_cell.angle_gamma   90.00
#
_symmetry.space_group_name_H-M   'P 1'
#
loop_
_entity.id
_entity.type
_entity.pdbx_description
1 polymer ?
#
loop_
_entity_poly.entity_id
_entity_poly.type
_entity_poly.pdbx_seq_one_letter_code
_entity_poly.pdbx_strand_id
1 'polypeptide(L)'
;MPHLENMVLCRESQVSTLQSLFGERHHFSFPSIFIYGHTASGKTYVTQTLLKTLELPHVFVNCVECFTLRLLLEKILNKLSHLTSSEEGCSTEITCETFNDFVRLFKQVTKAESLKDQTVYIVLDKAEYLRDMEANLLPGFLRLQELTDRNVTVIFLSEIIWEKFRPDTGCFEPFVLYFPDYSIGHLQKILSHDRPPEYSPDFYAAYINILLGVFYTVCRDLKELRHLAVLNFPKYCEPVVKGEANERDTRKLWRNIEPHLKKAMQTVYLREVSR
;
A
#
# COMPACT_ATOMS: atom_id res chain seq x y z
N MET A 1 3.90 -7.51 18.33
CA MET A 1 2.60 -6.83 18.52
C MET A 1 2.76 -5.31 18.68
N PRO A 2 3.54 -4.75 19.63
CA PRO A 2 3.67 -3.28 19.76
C PRO A 2 4.43 -2.62 18.58
N HIS A 3 5.25 -3.39 17.86
CA HIS A 3 6.04 -2.86 16.75
C HIS A 3 5.22 -2.54 15.49
N LEU A 4 4.07 -3.23 15.29
CA LEU A 4 3.20 -3.05 14.13
C LEU A 4 2.26 -1.86 14.33
N GLU A 5 1.75 -1.69 15.56
CA GLU A 5 0.91 -0.55 15.97
C GLU A 5 1.66 0.78 15.87
N ASN A 6 2.97 0.79 16.12
CA ASN A 6 3.80 1.99 15.96
C ASN A 6 4.08 2.35 14.50
N MET A 7 4.02 1.39 13.57
CA MET A 7 4.27 1.64 12.14
C MET A 7 2.98 1.98 11.38
N VAL A 8 1.88 1.32 11.73
CA VAL A 8 0.59 1.46 11.05
C VAL A 8 -0.42 2.10 11.99
N LEU A 9 -0.62 3.40 11.84
CA LEU A 9 -1.56 4.18 12.65
C LEU A 9 -2.95 4.23 12.01
N CYS A 10 -4.01 4.20 12.83
CA CYS A 10 -5.42 4.39 12.42
C CYS A 10 -5.96 3.31 11.45
N ARG A 11 -5.35 2.12 11.44
CA ARG A 11 -5.76 0.96 10.62
C ARG A 11 -5.81 -0.34 11.42
N GLU A 12 -6.02 -0.23 12.72
CA GLU A 12 -5.97 -1.33 13.68
C GLU A 12 -7.04 -2.39 13.34
N SER A 13 -8.25 -1.95 12.96
CA SER A 13 -9.33 -2.85 12.56
C SER A 13 -9.03 -3.65 11.28
N GLN A 14 -8.50 -3.00 10.23
CA GLN A 14 -8.16 -3.66 8.97
C GLN A 14 -6.99 -4.63 9.14
N VAL A 15 -5.98 -4.21 9.94
CA VAL A 15 -4.83 -5.05 10.30
C VAL A 15 -5.30 -6.30 11.06
N SER A 16 -6.17 -6.13 12.05
CA SER A 16 -6.71 -7.26 12.81
C SER A 16 -7.47 -8.23 11.90
N THR A 17 -8.32 -7.72 11.01
CA THR A 17 -9.06 -8.57 10.06
C THR A 17 -8.13 -9.32 9.13
N LEU A 18 -7.14 -8.65 8.51
CA LEU A 18 -6.17 -9.32 7.64
C LEU A 18 -5.33 -10.36 8.38
N GLN A 19 -4.91 -10.06 9.61
CA GLN A 19 -4.16 -10.99 10.43
C GLN A 19 -4.99 -12.22 10.81
N SER A 20 -6.27 -12.04 11.16
CA SER A 20 -7.18 -13.15 11.43
C SER A 20 -7.43 -14.01 10.17
N LEU A 21 -7.49 -13.40 8.98
CA LEU A 21 -7.65 -14.11 7.72
C LEU A 21 -6.40 -14.91 7.34
N PHE A 22 -5.21 -14.39 7.64
CA PHE A 22 -3.95 -15.09 7.38
C PHE A 22 -3.76 -16.28 8.32
N GLY A 23 -4.26 -16.19 9.56
CA GLY A 23 -4.22 -17.29 10.51
C GLY A 23 -2.81 -17.79 10.79
N GLU A 24 -2.64 -19.11 10.86
CA GLU A 24 -1.33 -19.76 11.02
C GLU A 24 -0.77 -20.16 9.66
N ARG A 25 0.57 -20.21 9.53
CA ARG A 25 1.24 -20.39 8.24
C ARG A 25 0.81 -21.66 7.48
N HIS A 26 0.45 -22.71 8.21
CA HIS A 26 0.05 -24.02 7.66
C HIS A 26 -1.46 -24.13 7.40
N HIS A 27 -2.28 -23.22 7.92
CA HIS A 27 -3.71 -23.20 7.61
C HIS A 27 -3.93 -22.71 6.18
N PHE A 28 -4.97 -23.23 5.54
CA PHE A 28 -5.42 -22.71 4.26
C PHE A 28 -6.22 -21.43 4.50
N SER A 29 -5.75 -20.32 3.93
CA SER A 29 -6.50 -19.08 3.89
C SER A 29 -7.44 -19.05 2.68
N PHE A 30 -8.09 -17.92 2.45
CA PHE A 30 -8.91 -17.69 1.27
C PHE A 30 -8.06 -17.77 -0.01
N PRO A 31 -8.61 -18.31 -1.13
CA PRO A 31 -7.91 -18.34 -2.41
C PRO A 31 -7.57 -16.95 -2.92
N SER A 32 -8.51 -16.01 -2.71
CA SER A 32 -8.38 -14.65 -3.15
C SER A 32 -9.00 -13.66 -2.18
N ILE A 33 -8.29 -12.55 -1.99
CA ILE A 33 -8.70 -11.42 -1.16
C ILE A 33 -8.65 -10.18 -2.04
N PHE A 34 -9.74 -9.42 -2.10
CA PHE A 34 -9.83 -8.20 -2.89
C PHE A 34 -9.92 -7.00 -1.95
N ILE A 35 -8.87 -6.18 -1.92
CA ILE A 35 -8.79 -4.99 -1.08
C ILE A 35 -8.99 -3.76 -1.94
N TYR A 36 -10.02 -2.96 -1.61
CA TYR A 36 -10.33 -1.73 -2.33
C TYR A 36 -10.40 -0.50 -1.42
N GLY A 37 -10.09 0.66 -2.00
CA GLY A 37 -10.11 1.96 -1.33
C GLY A 37 -9.32 3.01 -2.11
N HIS A 38 -9.40 4.28 -1.78
CA HIS A 38 -8.74 5.35 -2.55
C HIS A 38 -7.19 5.26 -2.52
N THR A 39 -6.51 5.97 -3.43
CA THR A 39 -5.03 6.03 -3.57
C THR A 39 -4.29 6.09 -2.22
N ALA A 40 -4.70 7.03 -1.36
CA ALA A 40 -4.00 7.38 -0.14
C ALA A 40 -4.50 6.65 1.12
N SER A 41 -5.32 5.61 0.97
CA SER A 41 -5.88 4.87 2.12
C SER A 41 -4.85 3.98 2.84
N GLY A 42 -3.68 3.75 2.24
CA GLY A 42 -2.56 3.00 2.84
C GLY A 42 -2.57 1.50 2.56
N LYS A 43 -3.42 0.99 1.65
CA LYS A 43 -3.55 -0.45 1.30
C LYS A 43 -2.21 -1.15 1.11
N THR A 44 -1.39 -0.64 0.19
CA THR A 44 -0.08 -1.20 -0.15
C THR A 44 0.87 -1.17 1.05
N TYR A 45 0.89 -0.07 1.80
CA TYR A 45 1.75 0.07 2.98
C TYR A 45 1.38 -0.92 4.08
N VAL A 46 0.09 -1.05 4.42
CA VAL A 46 -0.39 -1.99 5.44
C VAL A 46 -0.13 -3.44 5.02
N THR A 47 -0.43 -3.79 3.77
CA THR A 47 -0.21 -5.15 3.27
C THR A 47 1.28 -5.51 3.29
N GLN A 48 2.13 -4.61 2.81
CA GLN A 48 3.58 -4.84 2.75
C GLN A 48 4.22 -4.91 4.13
N THR A 49 3.83 -4.02 5.05
CA THR A 49 4.33 -4.05 6.43
C THR A 49 3.91 -5.33 7.14
N LEU A 50 2.65 -5.74 7.01
CA LEU A 50 2.15 -6.94 7.67
C LEU A 50 2.83 -8.22 7.14
N LEU A 51 2.99 -8.36 5.83
CA LEU A 51 3.70 -9.49 5.23
C LEU A 51 5.18 -9.54 5.62
N LYS A 52 5.85 -8.38 5.70
CA LYS A 52 7.24 -8.28 6.14
C LYS A 52 7.42 -8.59 7.63
N THR A 53 6.56 -8.04 8.50
CA THR A 53 6.66 -8.24 9.95
C THR A 53 6.34 -9.67 10.37
N LEU A 54 5.43 -10.33 9.66
CA LEU A 54 5.12 -11.75 9.89
C LEU A 54 6.09 -12.69 9.16
N GLU A 55 7.04 -12.16 8.40
CA GLU A 55 8.02 -12.90 7.59
C GLU A 55 7.35 -13.99 6.74
N LEU A 56 6.22 -13.66 6.12
CA LEU A 56 5.46 -14.59 5.28
C LEU A 56 6.08 -14.60 3.87
N PRO A 57 6.18 -15.78 3.21
CA PRO A 57 6.68 -15.86 1.85
C PRO A 57 5.69 -15.16 0.92
N HIS A 58 6.11 -14.03 0.36
CA HIS A 58 5.23 -13.20 -0.45
C HIS A 58 5.93 -12.60 -1.65
N VAL A 59 5.16 -12.41 -2.71
CA VAL A 59 5.60 -11.74 -3.94
C VAL A 59 4.72 -10.54 -4.20
N PHE A 60 5.38 -9.39 -4.39
CA PHE A 60 4.71 -8.13 -4.67
C PHE A 60 4.93 -7.73 -6.12
N VAL A 61 3.85 -7.54 -6.90
CA VAL A 61 3.91 -7.15 -8.31
C VAL A 61 2.93 -6.01 -8.58
N ASN A 62 3.40 -5.01 -9.31
CA ASN A 62 2.61 -3.89 -9.79
C ASN A 62 2.10 -4.21 -11.22
N CYS A 63 0.79 -4.27 -11.41
CA CYS A 63 0.18 -4.59 -12.70
C CYS A 63 0.42 -3.50 -13.76
N VAL A 64 0.69 -2.25 -13.36
CA VAL A 64 1.01 -1.18 -14.32
C VAL A 64 2.35 -1.41 -15.02
N GLU A 65 3.34 -1.94 -14.28
CA GLU A 65 4.65 -2.26 -14.86
C GLU A 65 4.58 -3.48 -15.80
N CYS A 66 3.61 -4.36 -15.57
CA CYS A 66 3.45 -5.63 -16.27
C CYS A 66 2.24 -5.56 -17.22
N PHE A 67 2.37 -4.82 -18.32
CA PHE A 67 1.30 -4.62 -19.30
C PHE A 67 1.04 -5.84 -20.21
N THR A 68 1.93 -6.84 -20.22
CA THR A 68 1.71 -8.12 -20.93
C THR A 68 1.62 -9.29 -19.95
N LEU A 69 0.82 -10.30 -20.32
CA LEU A 69 0.64 -11.51 -19.52
C LEU A 69 1.98 -12.19 -19.24
N ARG A 70 2.84 -12.31 -20.26
CA ARG A 70 4.18 -12.89 -20.14
C ARG A 70 5.01 -12.22 -19.06
N LEU A 71 5.12 -10.88 -19.09
CA LEU A 71 5.90 -10.13 -18.09
C LEU A 71 5.36 -10.29 -16.68
N LEU A 72 4.03 -10.33 -16.52
CA LEU A 72 3.40 -10.55 -15.22
C LEU A 72 3.77 -11.93 -14.66
N LEU A 73 3.59 -12.98 -15.45
CA LEU A 73 3.83 -14.36 -15.04
C LEU A 73 5.31 -14.63 -14.76
N GLU A 74 6.20 -14.19 -15.66
CA GLU A 74 7.66 -14.31 -15.49
C GLU A 74 8.13 -13.59 -14.23
N LYS A 75 7.63 -12.36 -13.97
CA LYS A 75 8.01 -11.61 -12.76
C LYS A 75 7.55 -12.28 -11.47
N ILE A 76 6.38 -12.91 -11.46
CA ILE A 76 5.91 -13.68 -10.29
C ILE A 76 6.80 -14.91 -10.09
N LEU A 77 7.04 -15.69 -11.13
CA LEU A 77 7.85 -16.92 -11.04
C LEU A 77 9.29 -16.63 -10.64
N ASN A 78 9.93 -15.61 -11.22
CA ASN A 78 11.30 -15.23 -10.90
C ASN A 78 11.40 -14.76 -9.44
N LYS A 79 10.43 -13.99 -8.94
CA LYS A 79 10.42 -13.59 -7.53
C LYS A 79 10.23 -14.79 -6.59
N LEU A 80 9.39 -15.76 -6.96
CA LEU A 80 9.21 -16.98 -6.17
C LEU A 80 10.46 -17.86 -6.17
N SER A 81 11.13 -18.00 -7.32
CA SER A 81 12.36 -18.79 -7.39
C SER A 81 13.44 -18.19 -6.49
N HIS A 82 13.63 -16.85 -6.51
CA HIS A 82 14.54 -16.16 -5.60
C HIS A 82 14.21 -16.34 -4.11
N LEU A 83 12.94 -16.54 -3.74
CA LEU A 83 12.58 -16.85 -2.35
C LEU A 83 12.94 -18.30 -1.97
N THR A 84 13.02 -19.21 -2.93
CA THR A 84 13.38 -20.61 -2.71
C THR A 84 14.87 -20.88 -2.76
N SER A 85 15.64 -20.12 -3.53
CA SER A 85 17.08 -20.29 -3.69
C SER A 85 17.88 -19.37 -2.76
N SER A 86 18.18 -19.89 -1.57
CA SER A 86 19.19 -19.33 -0.66
C SER A 86 20.64 -19.59 -1.14
N GLU A 87 20.83 -20.30 -2.25
CA GLU A 87 22.15 -20.73 -2.73
C GLU A 87 22.42 -20.08 -4.10
N GLU A 88 23.52 -19.34 -4.16
CA GLU A 88 24.08 -18.61 -5.31
C GLU A 88 24.39 -19.57 -6.47
N GLY A 89 23.40 -19.99 -7.27
CA GLY A 89 23.73 -20.89 -8.38
C GLY A 89 22.60 -21.53 -9.16
N CYS A 90 21.60 -20.77 -9.63
CA CYS A 90 20.99 -20.99 -10.96
C CYS A 90 19.94 -19.90 -11.23
N SER A 91 20.35 -18.73 -11.72
CA SER A 91 19.42 -17.75 -12.28
C SER A 91 19.18 -18.07 -13.77
N THR A 92 18.49 -19.17 -14.07
CA THR A 92 17.81 -19.26 -15.35
C THR A 92 16.54 -18.42 -15.23
N GLU A 93 16.46 -17.33 -16.00
CA GLU A 93 15.20 -16.60 -16.15
C GLU A 93 14.14 -17.60 -16.61
N ILE A 94 13.12 -17.83 -15.76
CA ILE A 94 12.07 -18.77 -16.08
C ILE A 94 11.16 -18.07 -17.08
N THR A 95 11.24 -18.49 -18.35
CA THR A 95 10.36 -17.98 -19.39
C THR A 95 9.01 -18.67 -19.30
N CYS A 96 7.94 -17.89 -19.41
CA CYS A 96 6.58 -18.39 -19.30
C CYS A 96 5.69 -17.72 -20.34
N GLU A 97 5.25 -18.48 -21.34
CA GLU A 97 4.45 -17.96 -22.45
C GLU A 97 2.94 -18.07 -22.19
N THR A 98 2.50 -19.11 -21.48
CA THR A 98 1.07 -19.37 -21.24
C THR A 98 0.74 -19.48 -19.75
N PHE A 99 -0.54 -19.26 -19.42
CA PHE A 99 -1.02 -19.43 -18.05
C PHE A 99 -0.94 -20.90 -17.56
N ASN A 100 -1.06 -21.88 -18.45
CA ASN A 100 -0.92 -23.29 -18.07
C ASN A 100 0.54 -23.64 -17.73
N ASP A 101 1.49 -23.14 -18.53
CA ASP A 101 2.91 -23.26 -18.21
C ASP A 101 3.23 -22.61 -16.86
N PHE A 102 2.63 -21.44 -16.58
CA PHE A 102 2.74 -20.79 -15.27
C PHE A 102 2.26 -21.71 -14.14
N VAL A 103 1.08 -22.31 -14.25
CA VAL A 103 0.56 -23.24 -13.21
C VAL A 103 1.49 -24.44 -13.02
N ARG A 104 2.02 -25.02 -14.11
CA ARG A 104 2.97 -26.15 -14.03
C ARG A 104 4.28 -25.74 -13.35
N LEU A 105 4.88 -24.64 -13.76
CA LEU A 105 6.15 -24.11 -13.22
C LEU A 105 5.97 -23.67 -11.77
N PHE A 106 4.86 -23.01 -11.45
CA PHE A 106 4.50 -22.61 -10.09
C PHE A 106 4.41 -23.83 -9.17
N LYS A 107 3.76 -24.92 -9.61
CA LYS A 107 3.73 -26.19 -8.86
C LYS A 107 5.13 -26.77 -8.64
N GLN A 108 6.06 -26.56 -9.56
CA GLN A 108 7.43 -27.06 -9.45
C GLN A 108 8.25 -26.22 -8.46
N VAL A 109 8.18 -24.90 -8.52
CA VAL A 109 8.90 -23.99 -7.59
C VAL A 109 8.38 -24.16 -6.16
N THR A 110 7.06 -24.31 -5.99
CA THR A 110 6.42 -24.46 -4.68
C THR A 110 6.64 -25.85 -4.04
N LYS A 111 7.24 -26.81 -4.76
CA LYS A 111 7.61 -28.12 -4.17
C LYS A 111 8.85 -28.05 -3.28
N ALA A 112 9.61 -26.96 -3.31
CA ALA A 112 10.75 -26.76 -2.43
C ALA A 112 10.35 -26.90 -0.95
N GLU A 113 11.20 -27.54 -0.14
CA GLU A 113 10.89 -27.84 1.26
C GLU A 113 10.59 -26.58 2.09
N SER A 114 11.14 -25.43 1.72
CA SER A 114 10.91 -24.14 2.38
C SER A 114 9.46 -23.64 2.30
N LEU A 115 8.70 -24.04 1.27
CA LEU A 115 7.34 -23.55 0.99
C LEU A 115 6.24 -24.61 1.13
N LYS A 116 6.60 -25.85 1.45
CA LYS A 116 5.69 -27.01 1.35
C LYS A 116 4.49 -26.93 2.29
N ASP A 117 4.70 -26.42 3.51
CA ASP A 117 3.68 -26.33 4.56
C ASP A 117 3.34 -24.86 4.91
N GLN A 118 3.59 -23.93 3.99
CA GLN A 118 3.35 -22.51 4.21
C GLN A 118 2.45 -21.91 3.13
N THR A 119 1.61 -20.96 3.54
CA THR A 119 0.80 -20.16 2.61
C THR A 119 1.69 -19.18 1.85
N VAL A 120 1.67 -19.25 0.52
CA VAL A 120 2.40 -18.30 -0.35
C VAL A 120 1.46 -17.16 -0.75
N TYR A 121 1.88 -15.92 -0.52
CA TYR A 121 1.08 -14.74 -0.82
C TYR A 121 1.51 -14.08 -2.12
N ILE A 122 0.58 -13.83 -3.03
CA ILE A 122 0.85 -13.07 -4.27
C ILE A 122 0.04 -11.79 -4.19
N VAL A 123 0.73 -10.65 -4.08
CA VAL A 123 0.10 -9.33 -4.03
C VAL A 123 0.19 -8.68 -5.40
N LEU A 124 -0.98 -8.43 -5.99
CA LEU A 124 -1.13 -7.72 -7.26
C LEU A 124 -1.62 -6.30 -6.97
N ASP A 125 -0.71 -5.34 -7.04
CA ASP A 125 -1.02 -3.93 -6.87
C ASP A 125 -1.56 -3.32 -8.17
N LYS A 126 -2.51 -2.40 -8.04
CA LYS A 126 -3.25 -1.80 -9.16
C LYS A 126 -3.92 -2.84 -10.05
N ALA A 127 -4.66 -3.75 -9.43
CA ALA A 127 -5.31 -4.87 -10.10
C ALA A 127 -6.34 -4.42 -11.17
N GLU A 128 -6.79 -3.16 -11.17
CA GLU A 128 -7.69 -2.61 -12.18
C GLU A 128 -7.23 -2.80 -13.64
N TYR A 129 -5.92 -2.84 -13.86
CA TYR A 129 -5.31 -3.06 -15.18
C TYR A 129 -5.39 -4.51 -15.64
N LEU A 130 -5.59 -5.48 -14.73
CA LEU A 130 -5.75 -6.90 -15.10
C LEU A 130 -7.00 -7.12 -15.96
N ARG A 131 -8.00 -6.23 -15.86
CA ARG A 131 -9.23 -6.30 -16.65
C ARG A 131 -9.01 -5.98 -18.12
N ASP A 132 -7.98 -5.20 -18.43
CA ASP A 132 -7.66 -4.75 -19.78
C ASP A 132 -6.68 -5.72 -20.49
N MET A 133 -6.20 -6.75 -19.80
CA MET A 133 -5.27 -7.76 -20.32
C MET A 133 -6.02 -8.91 -21.03
N GLU A 134 -5.88 -10.14 -20.53
CA GLU A 134 -6.61 -11.30 -21.07
C GLU A 134 -7.78 -11.69 -20.16
N ALA A 135 -8.93 -12.01 -20.76
CA ALA A 135 -10.17 -12.30 -20.03
C ALA A 135 -10.10 -13.52 -19.09
N ASN A 136 -9.22 -14.47 -19.37
CA ASN A 136 -8.98 -15.68 -18.57
C ASN A 136 -8.04 -15.43 -17.37
N LEU A 137 -7.30 -14.32 -17.35
CA LEU A 137 -6.23 -14.08 -16.37
C LEU A 137 -6.79 -13.86 -14.97
N LEU A 138 -7.78 -12.98 -14.84
CA LEU A 138 -8.41 -12.69 -13.55
C LEU A 138 -9.13 -13.92 -12.96
N PRO A 139 -10.01 -14.63 -13.70
CA PRO A 139 -10.57 -15.91 -13.23
C PRO A 139 -9.52 -16.95 -12.86
N GLY A 140 -8.43 -17.01 -13.63
CA GLY A 140 -7.30 -17.91 -13.38
C GLY A 140 -6.61 -17.61 -12.04
N PHE A 141 -6.36 -16.34 -11.74
CA PHE A 141 -5.76 -15.93 -10.46
C PHE A 141 -6.71 -16.11 -9.27
N LEU A 142 -8.00 -15.85 -9.42
CA LEU A 142 -8.99 -16.05 -8.35
C LEU A 142 -9.07 -17.51 -7.90
N ARG A 143 -8.87 -18.44 -8.84
CA ARG A 143 -8.90 -19.90 -8.61
C ARG A 143 -7.51 -20.53 -8.58
N LEU A 144 -6.45 -19.72 -8.44
CA LEU A 144 -5.09 -20.22 -8.53
C LEU A 144 -4.80 -21.31 -7.50
N GLN A 145 -5.36 -21.19 -6.29
CA GLN A 145 -5.27 -22.21 -5.24
C GLN A 145 -5.80 -23.58 -5.71
N GLU A 146 -6.97 -23.61 -6.35
CA GLU A 146 -7.59 -24.85 -6.88
C GLU A 146 -6.81 -25.41 -8.08
N LEU A 147 -6.35 -24.54 -8.99
CA LEU A 147 -5.61 -24.95 -10.18
C LEU A 147 -4.23 -25.51 -9.82
N THR A 148 -3.59 -24.92 -8.80
CA THR A 148 -2.27 -25.33 -8.34
C THR A 148 -2.32 -26.46 -7.32
N ASP A 149 -3.45 -26.67 -6.64
CA ASP A 149 -3.58 -27.55 -5.47
C ASP A 149 -2.47 -27.28 -4.44
N ARG A 150 -2.23 -25.98 -4.20
CA ARG A 150 -1.21 -25.46 -3.30
C ARG A 150 -1.80 -24.37 -2.43
N ASN A 151 -1.24 -24.19 -1.23
CA ASN A 151 -1.68 -23.14 -0.31
C ASN A 151 -1.19 -21.77 -0.79
N VAL A 152 -1.98 -21.14 -1.65
CA VAL A 152 -1.69 -19.85 -2.28
C VAL A 152 -2.85 -18.91 -2.04
N THR A 153 -2.54 -17.69 -1.62
CA THR A 153 -3.51 -16.61 -1.47
C THR A 153 -3.13 -15.46 -2.39
N VAL A 154 -4.03 -15.10 -3.29
CA VAL A 154 -3.86 -13.94 -4.17
C VAL A 154 -4.56 -12.73 -3.57
N ILE A 155 -3.80 -11.67 -3.32
CA ILE A 155 -4.31 -10.40 -2.78
C ILE A 155 -4.32 -9.37 -3.91
N PHE A 156 -5.51 -8.91 -4.28
CA PHE A 156 -5.70 -7.85 -5.26
C PHE A 156 -5.86 -6.52 -4.55
N LEU A 157 -5.07 -5.52 -4.93
CA LEU A 157 -5.22 -4.15 -4.43
C LEU A 157 -5.74 -3.27 -5.57
N SER A 158 -6.85 -2.58 -5.36
CA SER A 158 -7.41 -1.66 -6.36
C SER A 158 -8.06 -0.44 -5.73
N GLU A 159 -8.31 0.59 -6.55
CA GLU A 159 -9.18 1.72 -6.20
C GLU A 159 -10.63 1.49 -6.63
N ILE A 160 -10.85 0.51 -7.51
CA ILE A 160 -12.12 0.25 -8.11
C ILE A 160 -12.86 -0.83 -7.30
N ILE A 161 -14.17 -0.66 -7.15
CA ILE A 161 -15.04 -1.64 -6.50
C ILE A 161 -15.09 -2.97 -7.26
N TRP A 162 -15.27 -4.07 -6.53
CA TRP A 162 -15.22 -5.43 -7.08
C TRP A 162 -16.27 -5.69 -8.17
N GLU A 163 -17.43 -5.05 -8.11
CA GLU A 163 -18.52 -5.25 -9.06
C GLU A 163 -18.10 -4.93 -10.50
N LYS A 164 -17.12 -4.04 -10.69
CA LYS A 164 -16.57 -3.70 -12.01
C LYS A 164 -15.48 -4.66 -12.51
N PHE A 165 -15.17 -5.71 -11.75
CA PHE A 165 -14.23 -6.78 -12.11
C PHE A 165 -14.93 -8.06 -12.56
N ARG A 166 -16.24 -8.19 -12.32
CA ARG A 166 -16.98 -9.39 -12.70
C ARG A 166 -16.98 -9.59 -14.22
N PRO A 167 -16.45 -10.71 -14.73
CA PRO A 167 -16.56 -11.05 -16.14
C PRO A 167 -17.97 -11.58 -16.45
N ASP A 168 -18.37 -11.54 -17.71
CA ASP A 168 -19.70 -11.99 -18.17
C ASP A 168 -19.97 -13.47 -17.89
N THR A 169 -18.92 -14.30 -17.88
CA THR A 169 -19.00 -15.75 -17.63
C THR A 169 -19.00 -16.12 -16.14
N GLY A 170 -18.92 -15.13 -15.24
CA GLY A 170 -18.76 -15.34 -13.80
C GLY A 170 -17.36 -15.75 -13.38
N CYS A 171 -17.06 -15.61 -12.10
CA CYS A 171 -15.77 -15.99 -11.51
C CYS A 171 -15.95 -16.44 -10.05
N PHE A 172 -14.87 -16.95 -9.46
CA PHE A 172 -14.85 -17.24 -8.03
C PHE A 172 -14.82 -15.92 -7.24
N GLU A 173 -15.80 -15.71 -6.37
CA GLU A 173 -15.94 -14.46 -5.62
C GLU A 173 -14.89 -14.39 -4.49
N PRO A 174 -14.00 -13.38 -4.49
CA PRO A 174 -13.00 -13.20 -3.45
C PRO A 174 -13.62 -12.63 -2.17
N PHE A 175 -12.87 -12.71 -1.07
CA PHE A 175 -13.23 -11.95 0.13
C PHE A 175 -12.95 -10.45 -0.10
N VAL A 176 -14.00 -9.63 -0.15
CA VAL A 176 -13.91 -8.20 -0.41
C VAL A 176 -13.69 -7.42 0.89
N LEU A 177 -12.56 -6.74 1.02
CA LEU A 177 -12.19 -5.92 2.18
C LEU A 177 -12.08 -4.44 1.79
N TYR A 178 -12.80 -3.59 2.52
CA TYR A 178 -12.78 -2.14 2.30
C TYR A 178 -11.74 -1.44 3.20
N PHE A 179 -10.93 -0.58 2.58
CA PHE A 179 -10.04 0.36 3.26
C PHE A 179 -10.64 1.77 3.21
N PRO A 180 -11.19 2.26 4.34
CA PRO A 180 -11.86 3.55 4.39
C PRO A 180 -10.88 4.71 4.24
N ASP A 181 -11.37 5.88 3.84
CA ASP A 181 -10.55 7.09 3.80
C ASP A 181 -10.12 7.54 5.20
N TYR A 182 -9.00 8.28 5.27
CA TYR A 182 -8.57 8.88 6.52
C TYR A 182 -9.45 10.09 6.85
N SER A 183 -10.00 10.11 8.07
CA SER A 183 -10.65 11.29 8.62
C SER A 183 -9.60 12.38 8.88
N ILE A 184 -10.05 13.64 9.04
CA ILE A 184 -9.16 14.74 9.41
C ILE A 184 -8.36 14.43 10.69
N GLY A 185 -8.98 13.77 11.67
CA GLY A 185 -8.31 13.36 12.91
C GLY A 185 -7.27 12.26 12.69
N HIS A 186 -7.52 11.30 11.78
CA HIS A 186 -6.53 10.29 11.42
C HIS A 186 -5.34 10.91 10.70
N LEU A 187 -5.58 11.80 9.73
CA LEU A 187 -4.51 12.52 9.02
C LEU A 187 -3.66 13.35 9.98
N GLN A 188 -4.28 14.05 10.93
CA GLN A 188 -3.56 14.83 11.92
C GLN A 188 -2.63 13.95 12.76
N LYS A 189 -3.14 12.82 13.28
CA LYS A 189 -2.34 11.87 14.06
C LYS A 189 -1.16 11.33 13.25
N ILE A 190 -1.42 10.85 12.03
CA ILE A 190 -0.39 10.26 11.16
C ILE A 190 0.69 11.29 10.80
N LEU A 191 0.28 12.48 10.35
CA LEU A 191 1.24 13.52 9.96
C LEU A 191 2.03 14.05 11.16
N SER A 192 1.40 14.17 12.33
CA SER A 192 2.08 14.64 13.55
C SER A 192 3.18 13.70 14.05
N HIS A 193 3.13 12.42 13.64
CA HIS A 193 4.14 11.43 14.01
C HIS A 193 5.47 11.65 13.27
N ASP A 194 5.45 12.25 12.07
CA ASP A 194 6.63 12.54 11.25
C ASP A 194 7.37 13.82 11.73
N ARG A 195 7.36 14.07 13.03
CA ARG A 195 7.89 15.28 13.69
C ARG A 195 9.43 15.38 13.58
N PRO A 196 9.99 16.57 13.30
CA PRO A 196 11.40 16.84 13.51
C PRO A 196 11.74 16.85 15.02
N PRO A 197 12.84 16.18 15.44
CA PRO A 197 13.14 15.97 16.86
C PRO A 197 13.39 17.26 17.65
N GLU A 198 13.72 18.35 16.96
CA GLU A 198 14.08 19.66 17.50
C GLU A 198 12.93 20.42 18.19
N TYR A 199 11.68 20.18 17.78
CA TYR A 199 10.52 21.00 18.21
C TYR A 199 9.52 20.21 19.06
N SER A 200 8.81 20.86 19.97
CA SER A 200 7.82 20.18 20.81
C SER A 200 6.69 19.50 19.98
N PRO A 201 6.12 18.36 20.46
CA PRO A 201 5.06 17.66 19.74
C PRO A 201 3.80 18.52 19.59
N ASP A 202 3.49 19.33 20.60
CA ASP A 202 2.35 20.24 20.58
C ASP A 202 2.52 21.34 19.51
N PHE A 203 3.75 21.82 19.32
CA PHE A 203 4.06 22.82 18.30
C PHE A 203 3.84 22.27 16.88
N TYR A 204 4.34 21.05 16.62
CA TYR A 204 4.15 20.40 15.31
C TYR A 204 2.69 19.98 15.09
N ALA A 205 1.99 19.49 16.12
CA ALA A 205 0.57 19.17 16.03
C ALA A 205 -0.29 20.41 15.72
N ALA A 206 0.04 21.57 16.31
CA ALA A 206 -0.62 22.84 16.00
C ALA A 206 -0.37 23.26 14.54
N TYR A 207 0.86 23.11 14.04
CA TYR A 207 1.19 23.34 12.63
C TYR A 207 0.36 22.45 11.68
N ILE A 208 0.31 21.15 11.93
CA ILE A 208 -0.46 20.21 11.11
C ILE A 208 -1.96 20.55 11.16
N ASN A 209 -2.49 20.96 12.31
CA ASN A 209 -3.90 21.38 12.41
C ASN A 209 -4.18 22.61 11.52
N ILE A 210 -3.27 23.58 11.49
CA ILE A 210 -3.37 24.75 10.60
C ILE A 210 -3.33 24.31 9.13
N LEU A 211 -2.38 23.45 8.78
CA LEU A 211 -2.20 22.94 7.42
C LEU A 211 -3.45 22.19 6.95
N LEU A 212 -3.97 21.27 7.75
CA LEU A 212 -5.19 20.54 7.44
C LEU A 212 -6.39 21.48 7.35
N GLY A 213 -6.49 22.49 8.21
CA GLY A 213 -7.55 23.50 8.14
C GLY A 213 -7.63 24.23 6.80
N VAL A 214 -6.49 24.44 6.12
CA VAL A 214 -6.43 25.09 4.80
C VAL A 214 -6.58 24.07 3.67
N PHE A 215 -5.83 22.98 3.68
CA PHE A 215 -5.70 22.08 2.54
C PHE A 215 -6.74 20.94 2.51
N TYR A 216 -7.36 20.56 3.62
CA TYR A 216 -8.22 19.37 3.69
C TYR A 216 -9.47 19.45 2.78
N THR A 217 -9.95 20.66 2.51
CA THR A 217 -11.08 20.88 1.59
C THR A 217 -10.72 20.58 0.14
N VAL A 218 -9.44 20.64 -0.20
CA VAL A 218 -8.93 20.56 -1.57
C VAL A 218 -8.15 19.27 -1.81
N CYS A 219 -7.29 18.87 -0.87
CA CYS A 219 -6.44 17.69 -0.96
C CYS A 219 -6.63 16.80 0.28
N ARG A 220 -6.97 15.53 0.05
CA ARG A 220 -7.07 14.49 1.09
C ARG A 220 -6.00 13.40 0.95
N ASP A 221 -5.09 13.56 0.00
CA ASP A 221 -4.01 12.60 -0.22
C ASP A 221 -2.94 12.81 0.86
N LEU A 222 -2.74 11.77 1.68
CA LEU A 222 -1.74 11.77 2.75
C LEU A 222 -0.33 12.06 2.24
N LYS A 223 0.04 11.56 1.06
CA LYS A 223 1.39 11.73 0.50
C LYS A 223 1.64 13.18 0.11
N GLU A 224 0.66 13.80 -0.54
CA GLU A 224 0.73 15.22 -0.92
C GLU A 224 0.71 16.11 0.31
N LEU A 225 -0.18 15.85 1.28
CA LEU A 225 -0.22 16.59 2.54
C LEU A 225 1.09 16.49 3.33
N ARG A 226 1.73 15.31 3.35
CA ARG A 226 3.06 15.12 3.95
C ARG A 226 4.11 15.96 3.23
N HIS A 227 4.11 15.97 1.89
CA HIS A 227 5.04 16.78 1.11
C HIS A 227 4.87 18.29 1.40
N LEU A 228 3.63 18.77 1.40
CA LEU A 228 3.30 20.16 1.73
C LEU A 228 3.66 20.52 3.16
N ALA A 229 3.50 19.59 4.10
CA ALA A 229 3.88 19.78 5.49
C ALA A 229 5.39 19.99 5.62
N VAL A 230 6.22 19.18 4.96
CA VAL A 230 7.68 19.34 4.97
C VAL A 230 8.10 20.64 4.28
N LEU A 231 7.51 20.97 3.13
CA LEU A 231 7.88 22.15 2.34
C LEU A 231 7.61 23.46 3.09
N ASN A 232 6.48 23.57 3.77
CA ASN A 232 6.07 24.82 4.43
C ASN A 232 6.53 24.95 5.89
N PHE A 233 7.08 23.88 6.48
CA PHE A 233 7.49 23.88 7.89
C PHE A 233 8.60 24.89 8.21
N PRO A 234 9.66 25.08 7.38
CA PRO A 234 10.70 26.08 7.65
C PRO A 234 10.16 27.50 7.79
N LYS A 235 9.13 27.84 6.99
CA LYS A 235 8.48 29.15 7.04
C LYS A 235 7.55 29.31 8.24
N TYR A 236 7.05 28.20 8.78
CA TYR A 236 6.27 28.19 10.02
C TYR A 236 7.14 28.52 11.22
N CYS A 237 8.34 27.92 11.30
CA CYS A 237 9.25 28.11 12.43
C CYS A 237 10.12 29.38 12.32
N GLU A 238 10.16 30.05 11.16
CA GLU A 238 10.95 31.27 10.94
C GLU A 238 10.79 32.36 12.04
N PRO A 239 9.57 32.71 12.51
CA PRO A 239 9.41 33.70 13.58
C PRO A 239 9.93 33.22 14.94
N VAL A 240 9.97 31.90 15.17
CA VAL A 240 10.53 31.30 16.39
C VAL A 240 12.05 31.36 16.35
N VAL A 241 12.65 31.02 15.21
CA VAL A 241 14.10 31.08 15.01
C VAL A 241 14.61 32.53 15.10
N LYS A 242 13.83 33.50 14.64
CA LYS A 242 14.15 34.95 14.74
C LYS A 242 13.92 35.54 16.14
N GLY A 243 13.31 34.80 17.07
CA GLY A 243 12.98 35.28 18.41
C GLY A 243 11.82 36.29 18.46
N GLU A 244 11.03 36.40 17.38
CA GLU A 244 9.87 37.31 17.28
C GLU A 244 8.61 36.72 17.94
N ALA A 245 8.56 35.38 18.08
CA ALA A 245 7.46 34.65 18.69
C ALA A 245 7.96 33.42 19.45
N ASN A 246 7.25 33.03 20.52
CA ASN A 246 7.51 31.77 21.22
C ASN A 246 6.72 30.62 20.57
N GLU A 247 7.11 29.36 20.84
CA GLU A 247 6.37 28.16 20.38
C GLU A 247 4.89 28.16 20.81
N ARG A 248 4.58 28.84 21.93
CA ARG A 248 3.22 28.93 22.49
C ARG A 248 2.35 29.98 21.79
N ASP A 249 2.92 30.87 20.98
CA ASP A 249 2.22 31.97 20.32
C ASP A 249 1.53 31.51 19.02
N THR A 250 0.68 30.48 19.12
CA THR A 250 0.01 29.81 17.99
C THR A 250 -0.73 30.79 17.07
N ARG A 251 -1.35 31.83 17.63
CA ARG A 251 -2.07 32.86 16.84
C ARG A 251 -1.15 33.72 15.97
N LYS A 252 0.05 34.07 16.46
CA LYS A 252 1.02 34.87 15.69
C LYS A 252 1.59 34.03 14.54
N LEU A 253 1.95 32.78 14.84
CA LEU A 253 2.47 31.83 13.85
C LEU A 253 1.44 31.51 12.76
N TRP A 254 0.18 31.35 13.16
CA TRP A 254 -0.93 31.17 12.22
C TRP A 254 -1.07 32.34 11.25
N ARG A 255 -1.10 33.59 11.76
CA ARG A 255 -1.20 34.79 10.92
C ARG A 255 -0.03 34.95 9.96
N ASN A 256 1.17 34.49 10.34
CA ASN A 256 2.34 34.53 9.48
C ASN A 256 2.22 33.56 8.29
N ILE A 257 1.79 32.32 8.56
CA ILE A 257 1.81 31.25 7.55
C ILE A 257 0.53 31.14 6.74
N GLU A 258 -0.63 31.53 7.28
CA GLU A 258 -1.93 31.42 6.61
C GLU A 258 -1.96 32.03 5.19
N PRO A 259 -1.51 33.27 4.95
CA PRO A 259 -1.52 33.84 3.59
C PRO A 259 -0.57 33.07 2.65
N HIS A 260 0.52 32.53 3.18
CA HIS A 260 1.45 31.72 2.41
C HIS A 260 0.83 30.38 1.99
N LEU A 261 0.12 29.70 2.90
CA LEU A 261 -0.55 28.44 2.59
C LEU A 261 -1.68 28.64 1.59
N LYS A 262 -2.44 29.74 1.71
CA LYS A 262 -3.47 30.09 0.72
C LYS A 262 -2.87 30.33 -0.66
N LYS A 263 -1.71 30.99 -0.73
CA LYS A 263 -0.97 31.17 -2.00
C LYS A 263 -0.47 29.83 -2.54
N ALA A 264 0.12 28.99 -1.69
CA ALA A 264 0.58 27.66 -2.06
C ALA A 264 -0.59 26.79 -2.56
N MET A 265 -1.76 26.83 -1.92
CA MET A 265 -2.94 26.10 -2.36
C MET A 265 -3.35 26.43 -3.81
N GLN A 266 -3.20 27.69 -4.23
CA GLN A 266 -3.49 28.10 -5.61
C GLN A 266 -2.44 27.61 -6.62
N THR A 267 -1.19 27.41 -6.20
CA THR A 267 -0.08 27.01 -7.09
C THR A 267 0.24 25.51 -7.04
N VAL A 268 -0.20 24.79 -6.01
CA VAL A 268 0.11 23.37 -5.79
C VAL A 268 -0.47 22.46 -6.88
N TYR A 269 -1.63 22.79 -7.46
CA TYR A 269 -2.16 22.04 -8.62
C TYR A 269 -1.36 22.25 -9.90
N LEU A 270 -0.60 23.35 -10.00
CA LEU A 270 0.16 23.68 -11.21
C LEU A 270 1.55 22.99 -11.23
N ARG A 271 1.97 22.29 -10.17
CA ARG A 271 3.33 21.73 -10.02
C ARG A 271 4.46 22.76 -10.29
N GLU A 272 4.16 24.06 -10.23
CA GLU A 272 5.14 25.12 -10.52
C GLU A 272 6.09 25.37 -9.35
N VAL A 273 5.78 24.86 -8.15
CA VAL A 273 6.59 25.07 -6.93
C VAL A 273 7.60 23.94 -6.70
N SER A 274 7.82 23.07 -7.69
CA SER A 274 8.76 21.93 -7.60
C SER A 274 9.90 22.02 -8.63
N ARG A 275 10.45 23.22 -8.87
CA ARG A 275 11.73 23.42 -9.53
C ARG A 275 12.61 24.39 -8.77
#